data_AF-A0A7X8AKZ1-F1
#
_entry.id   AF-A0A7X8AKZ1-F1
#
_cell.length_a   1.000
_cell.length_b   1.000
_cell.length_c   1.000
_cell.angle_alpha   90.00
_cell.angle_beta   90.00
_cell.angle_gamma   90.00
#
_symmetry.space_group_name_H-M   'P 1'
#
loop_
_entity.id
_entity.type
_entity.pdbx_description
1 polymer ?
#
loop_
_entity_poly.entity_id
_entity_poly.type
_entity_poly.pdbx_seq_one_letter_code
_entity_poly.pdbx_strand_id
1 'polypeptide(L)'
;MDKKLEQEMRKIEDQMWREFRAVLQLPDAVPLEVRLRLLRETYEDEVRDGHSAEFHRLFPDAVNVIIPCSRRCPECRILPWCEYAREQFSPDDILWMQATGNYPPGGHPESVH
;
A
#
# COMPACT_ATOMS: atom_id res chain seq x y z
N MET A 1 21.94 3.70 -8.23
CA MET A 1 21.21 3.97 -6.97
C MET A 1 20.21 2.84 -6.73
N ASP A 2 19.47 2.47 -7.76
CA ASP A 2 18.37 1.49 -7.77
C ASP A 2 18.77 0.11 -7.24
N LYS A 3 19.93 -0.43 -7.64
CA LYS A 3 20.42 -1.74 -7.13
C LYS A 3 20.53 -1.82 -5.61
N LYS A 4 20.86 -0.71 -4.93
CA LYS A 4 20.96 -0.68 -3.46
C LYS A 4 19.56 -0.70 -2.82
N LEU A 5 18.62 0.06 -3.40
CA LEU A 5 17.23 0.10 -2.96
C LEU A 5 16.56 -1.26 -3.14
N GLU A 6 16.74 -1.90 -4.30
CA GLU A 6 16.20 -3.23 -4.58
C GLU A 6 16.75 -4.29 -3.62
N GLN A 7 18.05 -4.25 -3.32
CA GLN A 7 18.65 -5.17 -2.34
C GLN A 7 18.09 -4.96 -0.94
N GLU A 8 17.81 -3.71 -0.57
CA GLU A 8 17.22 -3.39 0.72
C GLU A 8 15.76 -3.81 0.82
N MET A 9 14.98 -3.59 -0.24
CA MET A 9 13.60 -4.08 -0.34
C MET A 9 13.54 -5.60 -0.17
N ARG A 10 14.35 -6.34 -0.92
CA ARG A 10 14.39 -7.81 -0.83
C ARG A 10 14.70 -8.30 0.58
N LYS A 11 15.59 -7.63 1.31
CA LYS A 11 15.90 -7.98 2.70
C LYS A 11 14.67 -7.85 3.60
N ILE A 12 13.92 -6.77 3.47
CA ILE A 12 12.73 -6.54 4.31
C ILE A 12 11.58 -7.46 3.87
N GLU A 13 11.40 -7.72 2.58
CA GLU A 13 10.45 -8.71 2.06
C GLU A 13 10.75 -10.11 2.61
N ASP A 14 12.02 -10.52 2.61
CA ASP A 14 12.45 -11.80 3.20
C ASP A 14 12.17 -11.85 4.71
N GLN A 15 12.36 -10.74 5.44
CA GLN A 15 12.03 -10.65 6.87
C GLN A 15 10.52 -10.76 7.10
N MET A 16 9.71 -10.00 6.36
CA MET A 16 8.25 -10.08 6.41
C MET A 16 7.74 -11.50 6.14
N TRP A 17 8.29 -12.17 5.13
CA TRP A 17 7.90 -13.53 4.81
C TRP A 17 8.26 -14.51 5.93
N ARG A 18 9.48 -14.43 6.46
CA ARG A 18 9.98 -15.34 7.51
C ARG A 18 9.28 -15.18 8.84
N GLU A 19 9.01 -13.94 9.24
CA GLU A 19 8.48 -13.62 10.57
C GLU A 19 6.95 -13.64 10.61
N PHE A 20 6.31 -13.25 9.50
CA PHE A 20 4.87 -12.96 9.47
C PHE A 20 4.09 -13.71 8.38
N ARG A 21 4.77 -14.40 7.45
CA ARG A 21 4.15 -14.97 6.23
C ARG A 21 3.28 -13.93 5.50
N ALA A 22 3.79 -12.70 5.42
CA ALA A 22 3.11 -11.56 4.85
C ALA A 22 3.85 -11.02 3.62
N VAL A 23 3.09 -10.46 2.68
CA VAL A 23 3.60 -9.80 1.49
C VAL A 23 2.94 -8.43 1.33
N LEU A 24 3.74 -7.40 1.02
CA LEU A 24 3.22 -6.08 0.67
C LEU A 24 2.95 -6.02 -0.84
N GLN A 25 1.71 -5.76 -1.22
CA GLN A 25 1.33 -5.58 -2.62
C GLN A 25 1.10 -4.09 -2.94
N LEU A 26 1.82 -3.62 -3.95
CA LEU A 26 1.78 -2.23 -4.44
C LEU A 26 1.65 -2.24 -5.97
N PRO A 27 0.97 -1.25 -6.58
CA PRO A 27 0.99 -1.06 -8.02
C PRO A 27 2.41 -0.92 -8.56
N ASP A 28 2.66 -1.44 -9.77
CA ASP A 28 3.99 -1.38 -10.41
C ASP A 28 4.43 0.06 -10.71
N ALA A 29 3.47 0.97 -10.85
CA ALA A 29 3.73 2.40 -11.07
C ALA A 29 4.33 3.12 -9.85
N VAL A 30 4.36 2.50 -8.66
CA VAL A 30 4.90 3.12 -7.44
C VAL A 30 6.44 3.18 -7.51
N PRO A 31 7.06 4.37 -7.37
CA PRO A 31 8.52 4.52 -7.38
C PRO A 31 9.20 3.70 -6.29
N LEU A 32 10.40 3.17 -6.57
CA LEU A 32 11.14 2.28 -5.67
C LEU A 32 11.37 2.88 -4.28
N GLU A 33 11.66 4.18 -4.19
CA GLU A 33 11.86 4.87 -2.91
C GLU A 33 10.58 4.87 -2.06
N VAL A 34 9.42 5.05 -2.72
CA VAL A 34 8.12 5.03 -2.06
C VAL A 34 7.77 3.60 -1.63
N ARG A 35 8.06 2.60 -2.49
CA ARG A 35 7.86 1.18 -2.15
C ARG A 35 8.68 0.80 -0.91
N LEU A 36 9.96 1.14 -0.90
CA LEU A 36 10.84 0.87 0.25
C LEU A 36 10.36 1.56 1.52
N ARG A 37 9.91 2.82 1.44
CA ARG A 37 9.34 3.53 2.59
C ARG A 37 8.11 2.81 3.14
N LEU A 38 7.13 2.50 2.28
CA LEU A 38 5.91 1.81 2.68
C LEU A 38 6.17 0.41 3.24
N LEU A 39 7.16 -0.29 2.67
CA LEU A 39 7.61 -1.60 3.15
C LEU A 39 8.21 -1.53 4.56
N ARG A 40 9.06 -0.53 4.84
CA ARG A 40 9.60 -0.30 6.18
C ARG A 40 8.49 0.03 7.18
N GLU A 41 7.61 0.97 6.85
CA GLU A 41 6.47 1.34 7.70
C GLU A 41 5.60 0.12 8.01
N THR A 42 5.29 -0.69 6.98
CA THR A 42 4.48 -1.91 7.15
C THR A 42 5.17 -2.93 8.05
N TYR A 43 6.47 -3.16 7.86
CA TYR A 43 7.23 -4.07 8.71
C TYR A 43 7.25 -3.60 10.17
N GLU A 44 7.48 -2.30 10.40
CA GLU A 44 7.48 -1.71 11.74
C GLU A 44 6.11 -1.82 12.43
N ASP A 45 5.02 -1.58 11.68
CA ASP A 45 3.65 -1.76 12.17
C ASP A 45 3.36 -3.22 12.53
N GLU A 46 3.80 -4.19 11.72
CA GLU A 46 3.64 -5.62 12.00
C GLU A 46 4.44 -6.10 13.23
N VAL A 47 5.67 -5.59 13.39
CA VAL A 47 6.47 -5.85 14.61
C VAL A 47 5.78 -5.29 15.85
N ARG A 48 5.18 -4.10 15.74
CA ARG A 48 4.52 -3.42 16.87
C ARG A 48 3.19 -4.09 17.24
N ASP A 49 2.35 -4.36 16.25
CA ASP A 49 0.95 -4.72 16.46
C ASP A 49 0.72 -6.24 16.37
N GLY A 50 1.63 -6.98 15.70
CA GLY A 50 1.61 -8.45 15.65
C GLY A 50 0.46 -9.06 14.86
N HIS A 51 -0.29 -8.27 14.08
CA HIS A 51 -1.51 -8.71 13.40
C HIS A 51 -1.27 -9.92 12.48
N SER A 52 -0.23 -9.89 11.65
CA SER A 52 0.09 -10.98 10.74
C SER A 52 0.56 -12.24 11.46
N ALA A 53 1.33 -12.09 12.55
CA ALA A 53 1.76 -13.22 13.36
C ALA A 53 0.56 -13.94 14.01
N GLU A 54 -0.40 -13.17 14.54
CA GLU A 54 -1.65 -13.73 15.06
C GLU A 54 -2.49 -14.39 13.96
N PHE A 55 -2.64 -13.73 12.81
CA PHE A 55 -3.36 -14.30 11.67
C PHE A 55 -2.74 -15.64 11.23
N HIS A 56 -1.41 -15.71 11.11
CA HIS A 56 -0.71 -16.93 10.73
C HIS A 56 -0.88 -18.05 11.77
N ARG A 57 -0.90 -17.73 13.08
CA ARG A 57 -1.19 -18.70 14.14
C ARG A 57 -2.57 -19.33 13.98
N LEU A 58 -3.57 -18.55 13.56
CA LEU A 58 -4.94 -19.02 13.33
C LEU A 58 -5.09 -19.74 11.98
N PHE A 59 -4.32 -19.33 10.97
CA PHE A 59 -4.37 -19.83 9.61
C PHE A 59 -2.95 -20.15 9.08
N PRO A 60 -2.34 -21.29 9.49
CA PRO A 60 -0.94 -21.59 9.18
C PRO A 60 -0.61 -21.68 7.68
N ASP A 61 -1.58 -22.05 6.86
CA ASP A 61 -1.38 -22.17 5.42
C ASP A 61 -1.66 -20.86 4.67
N ALA A 62 -2.31 -19.89 5.32
CA ALA A 62 -2.66 -18.62 4.70
C ALA A 62 -1.44 -17.70 4.56
N VAL A 63 -1.48 -16.86 3.53
CA VAL A 63 -0.52 -15.76 3.32
C VAL A 63 -1.27 -14.47 3.57
N ASN A 64 -0.72 -13.58 4.40
CA ASN A 64 -1.31 -12.27 4.59
C ASN A 64 -0.86 -11.32 3.46
N VAL A 65 -1.80 -10.85 2.65
CA VAL A 65 -1.51 -9.88 1.59
C VAL A 65 -1.89 -8.49 2.09
N ILE A 66 -0.88 -7.68 2.37
CA ILE A 66 -1.05 -6.32 2.86
C ILE A 66 -1.12 -5.38 1.67
N ILE A 67 -2.21 -4.63 1.57
CA ILE A 67 -2.40 -3.59 0.56
C ILE A 67 -2.54 -2.27 1.31
N PRO A 68 -1.58 -1.32 1.19
CA PRO A 68 -1.59 -0.06 1.95
C PRO A 68 -2.55 0.97 1.32
N CYS A 69 -3.74 0.50 0.97
CA CYS A 69 -4.87 1.29 0.51
C CYS A 69 -5.85 1.47 1.67
N SER A 70 -6.22 2.71 1.98
CA SER A 70 -7.26 3.02 2.97
C SER A 70 -8.67 2.64 2.50
N ARG A 71 -8.81 2.15 1.26
CA ARG A 71 -10.08 1.96 0.52
C ARG A 71 -10.93 3.22 0.40
N ARG A 72 -10.36 4.37 0.77
CA ARG A 72 -10.95 5.71 0.67
C ARG A 72 -10.00 6.55 -0.16
N CYS A 73 -10.33 6.75 -1.44
CA CYS A 73 -9.40 7.33 -2.41
C CYS A 73 -8.67 8.59 -1.92
N PRO A 74 -9.31 9.65 -1.39
CA PRO A 74 -8.54 10.84 -1.05
C PRO A 74 -7.57 10.65 0.13
N GLU A 75 -7.82 9.66 0.99
CA GLU A 75 -6.94 9.31 2.12
C GLU A 75 -5.92 8.21 1.75
N CYS A 76 -5.93 7.72 0.50
CA CYS A 76 -5.11 6.60 0.09
C CYS A 76 -3.64 7.04 -0.13
N ARG A 77 -2.72 6.44 0.63
CA ARG A 77 -1.27 6.75 0.55
C ARG A 77 -0.65 6.50 -0.82
N ILE A 78 -1.26 5.63 -1.62
CA ILE A 78 -0.81 5.26 -2.96
C ILE A 78 -1.69 5.87 -4.07
N LEU A 79 -2.58 6.82 -3.72
CA LEU A 79 -3.51 7.45 -4.66
C LEU A 79 -2.86 7.89 -6.00
N PRO A 80 -1.67 8.52 -6.03
CA PRO A 80 -1.05 8.96 -7.29
C PRO A 80 -0.69 7.83 -8.26
N TRP A 81 -0.58 6.59 -7.76
CA TRP A 81 -0.20 5.40 -8.51
C TRP A 81 -1.31 4.35 -8.57
N CYS A 82 -2.48 4.65 -8.04
CA CYS A 82 -3.63 3.76 -8.06
C CYS A 82 -4.25 3.72 -9.48
N GLU A 83 -4.31 2.53 -10.08
CA GLU A 83 -4.88 2.32 -11.42
C GLU A 83 -6.34 2.77 -11.48
N TYR A 84 -7.16 2.32 -10.53
CA TYR A 84 -8.56 2.75 -10.43
C TYR A 84 -8.70 4.28 -10.39
N ALA A 85 -7.89 4.96 -9.57
CA ALA A 85 -7.98 6.42 -9.49
C ALA A 85 -7.61 7.09 -10.82
N ARG A 86 -6.62 6.57 -11.54
CA ARG A 86 -6.20 7.07 -12.86
C ARG A 86 -7.23 6.81 -13.96
N GLU A 87 -8.05 5.77 -13.82
CA GLU A 87 -9.15 5.48 -14.73
C GLU A 87 -10.37 6.38 -14.49
N GLN A 88 -10.63 6.75 -13.23
CA GLN A 88 -11.83 7.50 -12.83
C GLN A 88 -11.63 9.01 -12.76
N PHE A 89 -10.40 9.47 -12.55
CA PHE A 89 -10.11 10.87 -12.23
C PHE A 89 -8.97 11.43 -13.10
N SER A 90 -9.04 12.72 -13.42
CA SER A 90 -7.94 13.40 -14.11
C SER A 90 -6.70 13.51 -13.20
N PRO A 91 -5.50 13.73 -13.77
CA PRO A 91 -4.31 14.00 -12.95
C PRO A 91 -4.48 15.18 -11.98
N ASP A 92 -5.18 16.23 -12.40
CA ASP A 92 -5.46 17.41 -11.56
C ASP A 92 -6.43 17.08 -10.42
N ASP A 93 -7.45 16.26 -10.69
CA ASP A 93 -8.35 15.75 -9.66
C ASP A 93 -7.60 14.91 -8.63
N ILE A 94 -6.69 14.04 -9.07
CA ILE A 94 -5.87 13.20 -8.18
C ILE A 94 -4.98 14.06 -7.27
N LEU A 95 -4.34 15.09 -7.81
CA LEU A 95 -3.53 16.03 -7.04
C LEU A 95 -4.40 16.83 -6.05
N TRP A 96 -5.59 17.25 -6.46
CA TRP A 96 -6.53 17.95 -5.60
C TRP A 96 -7.03 17.05 -4.47
N MET A 97 -7.40 15.80 -4.77
CA MET A 97 -7.82 14.81 -3.78
C MET A 97 -6.73 14.58 -2.74
N GLN A 98 -5.48 14.43 -3.19
CA GLN A 98 -4.34 14.24 -2.31
C GLN A 98 -4.07 15.46 -1.43
N ALA A 99 -4.24 16.67 -1.97
CA ALA A 99 -3.99 17.92 -1.24
C ALA A 99 -5.09 18.25 -0.22
N THR A 100 -6.34 17.89 -0.51
CA THR A 100 -7.50 18.30 0.28
C THR A 100 -8.10 17.20 1.15
N GLY A 101 -7.74 15.94 0.90
CA GLY A 101 -8.37 14.80 1.56
C GLY A 101 -9.86 14.63 1.21
N ASN A 102 -10.32 15.21 0.09
CA ASN A 102 -11.72 15.15 -0.36
C ASN A 102 -11.83 14.64 -1.80
N TYR A 103 -13.03 14.22 -2.24
CA TYR A 103 -13.32 13.94 -3.65
C TYR A 103 -13.57 15.24 -4.43
N PRO A 104 -13.24 15.30 -5.74
CA PRO A 104 -13.45 16.49 -6.55
C PRO A 104 -14.94 16.87 -6.57
N PRO A 105 -15.29 18.16 -6.63
CA PRO A 105 -16.68 18.61 -6.75
C PRO A 105 -17.36 17.99 -7.98
N GLY A 106 -18.44 17.22 -7.77
CA GLY A 106 -19.14 16.49 -8.84
C GLY A 106 -18.54 15.13 -9.22
N GLY A 107 -17.43 14.72 -8.58
CA GLY A 107 -16.71 13.47 -8.82
C GLY A 107 -16.87 12.42 -7.71
N HIS A 108 -18.01 12.38 -7.02
CA HIS A 108 -18.32 11.19 -6.23
C HIS A 108 -18.72 10.07 -7.20
N PRO A 109 -18.16 8.85 -7.11
CA PRO A 109 -18.83 7.71 -7.71
C PRO A 109 -20.16 7.57 -6.95
N GLU A 110 -21.27 7.83 -7.62
CA GLU A 110 -22.56 7.37 -7.16
C GLU A 110 -22.45 5.83 -7.09
N SER A 111 -22.48 5.30 -5.88
CA SER A 111 -22.31 3.88 -5.49
C SER A 111 -20.86 3.38 -5.29
N VAL A 112 -20.57 3.00 -4.04
CA VAL A 112 -19.60 1.95 -3.72
C VAL A 112 -20.45 0.73 -3.37
N HIS A 113 -20.57 -0.22 -4.31
CA HIS A 113 -21.13 -1.54 -4.05
C HIS A 113 -20.07 -2.47 -3.46
#